data_AF-Q6VEJ8-F1
#
_entry.id   AF-Q6VEJ8-F1
#
_cell.length_a   1.000
_cell.length_b   1.000
_cell.length_c   1.000
_cell.angle_alpha   90.00
_cell.angle_beta   90.00
_cell.angle_gamma   90.00
#
_symmetry.space_group_name_H-M   'P 1'
#
loop_
_entity.id
_entity.type
_entity.pdbx_description
1 polymer ?
#
loop_
_entity_poly.entity_id
_entity_poly.type
_entity_poly.pdbx_seq_one_letter_code
_entity_poly.pdbx_strand_id
1 'polypeptide(L)'
;TRINCQFLDRHLTFPLLEFLCGKEIYKQQELLEYILKTVNKTNMIDYTMDTRKRLNLSQEMPDELVQRKAEVLATLKQLQNEVAPIMKATDILKNGESMKDSKTFVNALQKELQLSRWSILE
;
A
#
# COMPACT_ATOMS: atom_id res chain seq x y z
N THR A 1 16.84 -0.27 -18.06
CA THR A 1 15.89 -0.05 -16.93
C THR A 1 14.71 0.85 -17.29
N ARG A 2 14.91 2.00 -17.94
CA ARG A 2 13.82 2.94 -18.31
C ARG A 2 12.63 2.31 -19.07
N ILE A 3 12.90 1.38 -19.98
CA ILE A 3 11.87 0.66 -20.75
C ILE A 3 11.10 -0.30 -19.83
N ASN A 4 11.80 -1.15 -19.07
CA ASN A 4 11.19 -2.11 -18.16
C ASN A 4 10.33 -1.43 -17.07
N CYS A 5 10.76 -0.27 -16.56
CA CYS A 5 9.99 0.49 -15.56
C CYS A 5 8.63 0.99 -16.08
N GLN A 6 8.39 1.03 -17.40
CA GLN A 6 7.08 1.39 -17.97
C GLN A 6 6.07 0.23 -17.88
N PHE A 7 6.56 -0.99 -17.74
CA PHE A 7 5.75 -2.22 -17.67
C PHE A 7 5.72 -2.83 -16.26
N LEU A 8 6.26 -2.13 -15.27
CA LEU A 8 6.33 -2.58 -13.88
C LEU A 8 5.53 -1.65 -12.97
N ASP A 9 4.94 -2.22 -11.92
CA ASP A 9 4.33 -1.43 -10.86
C ASP A 9 5.37 -0.48 -10.24
N ARG A 10 4.93 0.73 -9.87
CA ARG A 10 5.79 1.77 -9.28
C ARG A 10 6.53 1.27 -8.03
N HIS A 11 5.88 0.44 -7.21
CA HIS A 11 6.52 -0.16 -6.03
C HIS A 11 7.60 -1.17 -6.40
N LEU A 12 7.45 -1.88 -7.51
CA LEU A 12 8.47 -2.82 -8.02
C LEU A 12 9.64 -2.09 -8.71
N THR A 13 9.46 -0.84 -9.12
CA THR A 13 10.57 -0.04 -9.67
C THR A 13 11.55 0.45 -8.61
N PHE A 14 11.14 0.63 -7.35
CA PHE A 14 12.02 1.18 -6.31
C PHE A 14 13.22 0.28 -5.99
N PRO A 15 13.05 -1.04 -5.76
CA PRO A 15 14.19 -1.92 -5.49
C PRO A 15 15.22 -1.92 -6.63
N LEU A 16 14.75 -1.83 -7.87
CA LEU A 16 15.62 -1.76 -9.05
C LEU A 16 16.40 -0.45 -9.10
N LEU A 17 15.76 0.68 -8.79
CA LEU A 17 16.40 1.99 -8.78
C LEU A 17 17.38 2.14 -7.61
N GLU A 18 17.04 1.62 -6.42
CA GLU A 18 17.95 1.59 -5.26
C GLU A 18 19.17 0.70 -5.53
N PHE A 19 18.97 -0.46 -6.17
CA PHE A 19 20.08 -1.30 -6.59
C PHE A 19 21.02 -0.55 -7.55
N LEU A 20 20.47 0.20 -8.50
CA LEU A 20 21.29 1.01 -9.42
C LEU A 20 22.01 2.16 -8.71
N CYS A 21 21.41 2.75 -7.67
CA CYS A 21 22.09 3.75 -6.83
C CYS A 21 23.30 3.14 -6.13
N GLY A 22 23.17 1.94 -5.55
CA GLY A 22 24.27 1.24 -4.87
C GLY A 22 25.35 0.67 -5.78
N LYS A 23 25.10 0.56 -7.10
CA LYS A 23 26.09 0.13 -8.09
C LYS A 23 26.91 1.29 -8.67
N GLU A 24 26.51 2.54 -8.42
CA GLU A 24 27.19 3.77 -8.85
C GLU A 24 27.50 3.84 -10.37
N ILE A 25 26.76 3.09 -11.20
CA ILE A 25 26.95 3.05 -12.66
C ILE A 25 26.39 4.33 -13.32
N TYR A 26 25.43 4.98 -12.67
CA TYR A 26 24.78 6.21 -13.13
C TYR A 26 24.97 7.31 -12.10
N LYS A 27 24.82 8.57 -12.53
CA LYS A 27 24.83 9.71 -11.62
C LYS A 27 23.72 9.57 -10.59
N GLN A 28 24.12 9.53 -9.32
CA GLN A 28 23.23 9.33 -8.19
C GLN A 28 22.12 10.39 -8.13
N GLN A 29 22.43 11.64 -8.47
CA GLN A 29 21.47 12.74 -8.46
C GLN A 29 20.33 12.53 -9.47
N GLU A 30 20.64 12.12 -10.70
CA GLU A 30 19.64 11.84 -11.74
C GLU A 30 18.74 10.66 -11.35
N LEU A 31 19.32 9.62 -10.72
CA LEU A 31 18.55 8.49 -10.20
C LEU A 31 17.62 8.90 -9.05
N LEU A 32 18.12 9.68 -8.09
CA LEU A 32 17.33 10.15 -6.95
C LEU A 32 16.20 11.08 -7.39
N GLU A 33 16.41 11.95 -8.37
CA GLU A 33 15.36 12.78 -8.97
C GLU A 33 14.28 11.92 -9.65
N TYR A 34 14.69 10.85 -10.35
CA TYR A 34 13.76 9.91 -10.96
C TYR A 34 12.97 9.10 -9.92
N ILE A 35 13.62 8.67 -8.84
CA ILE A 35 12.95 8.05 -7.68
C ILE A 35 11.94 9.03 -7.10
N LEU A 36 12.33 10.28 -6.82
CA LEU A 36 11.45 11.30 -6.26
C LEU A 36 10.21 11.51 -7.12
N LYS A 37 10.37 11.63 -8.44
CA LYS A 37 9.25 11.77 -9.39
C LYS A 37 8.30 10.57 -9.38
N THR A 38 8.82 9.38 -9.13
CA THR A 38 8.05 8.13 -9.11
C THR A 38 7.29 7.98 -7.79
N VAL A 39 7.95 8.24 -6.67
CA VAL A 39 7.38 8.18 -5.32
C VAL A 39 6.34 9.28 -5.10
N ASN A 40 6.55 10.49 -5.64
CA ASN A 40 5.60 11.59 -5.46
C ASN A 40 4.19 11.26 -6.00
N LYS A 41 4.07 10.28 -6.90
CA LYS A 41 2.78 9.77 -7.42
C LYS A 41 2.12 8.71 -6.53
N THR A 42 2.83 8.16 -5.53
CA THR A 42 2.31 7.17 -4.58
C THR A 42 1.97 7.85 -3.26
N ASN A 43 1.34 7.12 -2.34
CA ASN A 43 1.04 7.62 -0.99
C ASN A 43 2.19 7.35 0.01
N MET A 44 3.40 7.01 -0.47
CA MET A 44 4.59 6.79 0.36
C MET A 44 5.25 8.12 0.75
N ILE A 45 4.54 8.94 1.51
CA ILE A 45 4.92 10.33 1.79
C ILE A 45 6.22 10.42 2.60
N ASP A 46 6.41 9.54 3.58
CA ASP A 46 7.64 9.52 4.38
C ASP A 46 8.86 9.16 3.51
N TYR A 47 8.68 8.23 2.56
CA TYR A 47 9.74 7.88 1.60
C TYR A 47 10.04 9.03 0.62
N THR A 48 9.03 9.80 0.20
CA THR A 48 9.21 11.03 -0.59
C THR A 48 10.09 12.01 0.19
N MET A 49 9.84 12.19 1.49
CA MET A 49 10.63 13.07 2.34
C MET A 49 12.07 12.60 2.51
N ASP A 50 12.30 11.32 2.73
CA ASP A 50 13.65 10.78 2.84
C ASP A 50 14.42 10.92 1.52
N THR A 51 13.75 10.73 0.38
CA THR A 51 14.35 10.97 -0.95
C THR A 51 14.68 12.45 -1.17
N ARG A 52 13.83 13.37 -0.72
CA ARG A 52 14.12 14.83 -0.76
C ARG A 52 15.34 15.19 0.08
N LYS A 53 15.45 14.64 1.29
CA LYS A 53 16.63 14.83 2.15
C LYS A 53 17.90 14.32 1.49
N ARG A 54 17.85 13.15 0.83
CA ARG A 54 18.98 12.58 0.05
C ARG A 54 19.41 13.47 -1.12
N LEU A 55 18.51 14.28 -1.66
CA LEU A 55 18.79 15.26 -2.72
C LEU A 55 19.28 16.63 -2.19
N ASN A 56 19.51 16.77 -0.88
CA ASN A 56 19.80 18.05 -0.24
C ASN A 56 18.75 19.14 -0.53
N LEU A 57 17.51 18.74 -0.83
CA LEU A 57 16.37 19.65 -0.87
C LEU A 57 15.97 20.03 0.57
N SER A 58 15.22 21.12 0.72
CA SER A 58 14.77 21.62 2.03
C SER A 58 14.30 20.49 2.94
N GLN A 59 14.77 20.51 4.19
CA GLN A 59 14.42 19.49 5.20
C GLN A 59 12.98 19.61 5.67
N GLU A 60 12.35 20.77 5.47
CA GLU A 60 10.96 20.99 5.84
C GLU A 60 10.01 20.28 4.88
N MET A 61 8.98 19.62 5.44
CA MET A 61 7.90 19.05 4.66
C MET A 61 7.13 20.19 3.98
N PRO A 62 7.02 20.19 2.64
CA PRO A 62 6.11 21.11 1.96
C PRO A 62 4.68 20.94 2.50
N ASP A 63 3.96 22.05 2.66
CA ASP A 63 2.59 22.06 3.16
C ASP A 63 1.67 21.10 2.38
N GLU A 64 1.88 20.99 1.07
CA GLU A 64 1.17 20.04 0.20
C GLU A 64 1.32 18.59 0.67
N LEU A 65 2.54 18.16 1.05
CA LEU A 65 2.79 16.81 1.54
C LEU A 65 2.22 16.60 2.95
N VAL A 66 2.15 17.66 3.77
CA VAL A 66 1.53 17.60 5.10
C VAL A 66 0.03 17.38 4.97
N GLN A 67 -0.64 18.17 4.13
CA GLN A 67 -2.07 18.01 3.86
C GLN A 67 -2.37 16.62 3.31
N ARG A 68 -1.62 16.18 2.29
CA ARG A 68 -1.78 14.85 1.70
C ARG A 68 -1.56 13.73 2.73
N LYS A 69 -0.66 13.91 3.69
CA LYS A 69 -0.43 12.95 4.78
C LYS A 69 -1.65 12.82 5.68
N ALA A 70 -2.28 13.95 6.02
CA ALA A 70 -3.52 13.94 6.79
C ALA A 70 -4.65 13.20 6.05
N GLU A 71 -4.81 13.46 4.75
CA GLU A 71 -5.81 12.79 3.90
C GLU A 71 -5.58 11.28 3.82
N VAL A 72 -4.34 10.84 3.57
CA VAL A 72 -4.00 9.40 3.52
C VAL A 72 -4.28 8.71 4.86
N LEU A 73 -3.95 9.36 5.99
CA LEU A 73 -4.23 8.81 7.32
C LEU A 73 -5.73 8.76 7.62
N ALA A 74 -6.51 9.75 7.19
CA ALA A 74 -7.95 9.74 7.34
C ALA A 74 -8.59 8.59 6.55
N THR A 75 -8.24 8.43 5.28
CA THR A 75 -8.70 7.31 4.43
C THR A 75 -8.29 5.96 5.01
N LEU A 76 -7.06 5.84 5.52
CA LEU A 76 -6.60 4.60 6.17
C LEU A 76 -7.47 4.24 7.38
N LYS A 77 -7.79 5.20 8.25
CA LYS A 77 -8.67 4.97 9.41
C LYS A 77 -10.09 4.58 8.97
N GLN A 78 -10.63 5.25 7.96
CA GLN A 78 -11.95 4.93 7.43
C GLN A 78 -12.00 3.48 6.90
N LEU A 79 -11.07 3.11 6.02
CA LEU A 79 -11.00 1.76 5.45
C LEU A 79 -10.75 0.69 6.52
N GLN A 80 -9.92 0.99 7.53
CA GLN A 80 -9.73 0.08 8.66
C GLN A 80 -11.03 -0.17 9.43
N ASN A 81 -11.85 0.85 9.65
CA ASN A 81 -13.15 0.71 10.31
C ASN A 81 -14.12 -0.11 9.45
N GLU A 82 -14.15 0.11 8.13
CA GLU A 82 -15.00 -0.63 7.19
C GLU A 82 -14.61 -2.11 7.10
N VAL A 83 -13.31 -2.43 7.14
CA VAL A 83 -12.80 -3.80 7.05
C VAL A 83 -12.73 -4.50 8.42
N ALA A 84 -12.88 -3.78 9.53
CA ALA A 84 -12.82 -4.35 10.89
C ALA A 84 -13.74 -5.57 11.12
N PRO A 85 -14.99 -5.63 10.61
CA PRO A 85 -15.82 -6.82 10.72
C PRO A 85 -15.22 -8.04 9.98
N ILE A 86 -14.65 -7.81 8.80
CA ILE A 86 -14.00 -8.86 7.98
C ILE A 86 -12.73 -9.37 8.68
N MET A 87 -11.95 -8.48 9.31
CA MET A 87 -10.79 -8.89 10.10
C MET A 87 -11.19 -9.79 11.28
N LYS A 88 -12.25 -9.44 12.01
CA LYS A 88 -12.78 -10.31 13.09
C LYS A 88 -13.20 -11.68 12.58
N ALA A 89 -13.82 -11.73 11.40
CA ALA A 89 -14.19 -12.99 10.77
C ALA A 89 -12.96 -13.81 10.31
N THR A 90 -11.87 -13.13 9.94
CA THR A 90 -10.59 -13.78 9.55
C THR A 90 -9.93 -14.50 10.73
N ASP A 91 -10.11 -14.03 11.97
CA ASP A 91 -9.60 -14.74 13.15
C ASP A 91 -10.28 -16.10 13.37
N ILE A 92 -11.52 -16.28 12.89
CA ILE A 92 -12.19 -17.59 12.85
C ILE A 92 -11.48 -18.52 11.85
N LEU A 93 -10.96 -17.97 10.75
CA LEU A 93 -10.27 -18.72 9.70
C LEU A 93 -8.97 -19.35 10.20
N LYS A 94 -8.27 -18.68 11.14
CA LYS A 94 -7.07 -19.24 11.79
C LYS A 94 -7.38 -20.50 12.59
N ASN A 95 -8.59 -20.61 13.13
CA ASN A 95 -9.10 -21.82 13.79
C ASN A 95 -9.76 -22.80 12.77
N GLY A 96 -9.92 -22.37 11.52
CA GLY A 96 -10.67 -23.03 10.45
C GLY A 96 -9.90 -24.06 9.64
N GLU A 97 -8.59 -24.27 9.86
CA GLU A 97 -7.87 -25.42 9.28
C GLU A 97 -8.50 -26.77 9.67
N SER A 98 -9.28 -26.78 10.76
CA SER A 98 -10.08 -27.93 11.20
C SER A 98 -11.38 -28.13 10.37
N MET A 99 -11.92 -27.08 9.75
CA MET A 99 -13.17 -27.11 8.98
C MET A 99 -12.90 -27.47 7.52
N LYS A 100 -12.86 -28.77 7.23
CA LYS A 100 -12.60 -29.33 5.88
C LYS A 100 -13.71 -29.07 4.85
N ASP A 101 -14.89 -28.63 5.27
CA ASP A 101 -16.05 -28.45 4.39
C ASP A 101 -16.35 -26.97 4.12
N SER A 102 -16.28 -26.59 2.84
CA SER A 102 -16.51 -25.24 2.34
C SER A 102 -17.91 -24.70 2.66
N LYS A 103 -18.94 -25.56 2.71
CA LYS A 103 -20.31 -25.14 3.06
C LYS A 103 -20.43 -24.77 4.54
N THR A 104 -19.86 -25.60 5.40
CA THR A 104 -19.82 -25.38 6.85
C THR A 104 -19.07 -24.09 7.20
N PHE A 105 -17.98 -23.84 6.47
CA PHE A 105 -17.17 -22.62 6.58
C PHE A 105 -17.94 -21.35 6.19
N VAL A 106 -18.62 -21.34 5.04
CA VAL A 106 -19.42 -20.19 4.59
C VAL A 106 -20.57 -19.92 5.56
N ASN A 107 -21.23 -20.97 6.08
CA ASN A 107 -22.28 -20.82 7.09
C ASN A 107 -21.77 -20.22 8.41
N ALA A 108 -20.57 -20.60 8.86
CA ALA A 108 -19.95 -20.04 10.06
C ALA A 108 -19.62 -18.55 9.90
N LEU A 109 -19.06 -18.16 8.74
CA LEU A 109 -18.80 -16.76 8.40
C LEU A 109 -20.10 -15.95 8.29
N GLN A 110 -21.15 -16.52 7.69
CA GLN A 110 -22.44 -15.86 7.54
C GLN A 110 -23.11 -15.57 8.89
N LYS A 111 -22.97 -16.50 9.84
CA LYS A 111 -23.51 -16.36 11.20
C LYS A 111 -22.81 -15.25 11.99
N GLU A 112 -21.48 -15.17 11.90
CA GLU A 112 -20.66 -14.20 12.66
C GLU A 112 -20.68 -12.80 12.06
N LEU A 113 -20.72 -12.69 10.73
CA LEU A 113 -20.82 -11.40 10.04
C LEU A 113 -22.26 -10.87 9.94
N GLN A 114 -23.25 -11.60 10.48
CA GLN A 114 -24.68 -11.29 10.35
C GLN A 114 -25.07 -10.95 8.91
N LEU A 115 -24.43 -11.58 7.93
CA LEU A 115 -24.70 -11.33 6.52
C LEU A 115 -26.08 -11.92 6.24
N SER A 116 -27.10 -11.07 6.21
CA SER A 116 -28.40 -11.41 5.64
C SER A 116 -28.13 -12.07 4.30
N ARG A 117 -28.69 -13.28 4.10
CA ARG A 117 -28.64 -14.00 2.81
C ARG A 117 -28.99 -12.96 1.77
N TRP A 118 -28.02 -12.59 0.93
CA TRP A 118 -28.27 -11.67 -0.16
C TRP A 118 -29.46 -12.25 -0.89
N SER A 119 -30.63 -11.63 -0.72
CA SER A 119 -31.74 -11.85 -1.60
C SER A 119 -31.20 -11.36 -2.92
N ILE A 120 -30.66 -12.29 -3.69
CA ILE A 120 -30.41 -12.12 -5.11
C ILE A 120 -31.76 -11.60 -5.61
N LEU A 121 -31.79 -10.28 -5.87
CA LEU A 121 -32.88 -9.66 -6.58
C LEU A 121 -33.00 -10.45 -7.89
N GLU A 122 -34.22 -10.87 -8.16
CA GLU A 122 -34.69 -11.38 -9.46
C GLU A 122 -34.09 -10.65 -10.66
#